data_AF-A0A0Q9QBQ1-F1
#
_entry.id   AF-A0A0Q9QBQ1-F1
#
_cell.length_a   1.000
_cell.length_b   1.000
_cell.length_c   1.000
_cell.angle_alpha   90.00
_cell.angle_beta   90.00
_cell.angle_gamma   90.00
#
_symmetry.space_group_name_H-M   'P 1'
#
loop_
_entity.id
_entity.type
_entity.pdbx_description
1 polymer ?
#
loop_
_entity_poly.entity_id
_entity_poly.type
_entity_poly.pdbx_seq_one_letter_code
_entity_poly.pdbx_strand_id
1 'polypeptide(L)'
;MSLINTEVKPFKAQAFKSGKFIEVTDADLKGKWSVVFFYPADFTFVCPTELEDLADNYAEFQKLGVEIYSVSTDTHFAHKAWHDTSDAVKKINYTMVGDPTGAISRNFEVMIEEAGLADRGTFVIDPAGKIQIVEVNAGGIGRDASELLRKVKAAQYVAAHPNEVCPAKWKEGDKTLAPSLDLVGKI
;
A
#
# COMPACT_ATOMS: atom_id res chain seq x y z
N MET A 1 15.90 -8.82 4.29
CA MET A 1 15.29 -10.15 3.99
C MET A 1 13.94 -9.85 3.37
N SER A 2 13.35 -10.71 2.53
CA SER A 2 12.02 -10.35 1.99
C SER A 2 11.00 -10.22 3.14
N LEU A 3 10.24 -9.13 3.15
CA LEU A 3 9.18 -8.89 4.15
C LEU A 3 7.91 -9.69 3.88
N ILE A 4 7.85 -10.43 2.77
CA ILE A 4 6.72 -11.27 2.43
C ILE A 4 6.40 -12.27 3.56
N ASN A 5 5.13 -12.43 3.90
CA ASN A 5 4.60 -13.27 4.98
C ASN A 5 5.08 -12.91 6.40
N THR A 6 5.78 -11.80 6.59
CA THR A 6 6.11 -11.27 7.92
C THR A 6 5.00 -10.37 8.46
N GLU A 7 4.94 -10.22 9.78
CA GLU A 7 4.03 -9.27 10.43
C GLU A 7 4.60 -7.85 10.41
N VAL A 8 3.73 -6.86 10.23
CA VAL A 8 4.10 -5.45 10.35
C VAL A 8 4.64 -5.16 11.75
N LYS A 9 5.82 -4.53 11.81
CA LYS A 9 6.43 -4.13 13.09
C LYS A 9 5.66 -2.98 13.74
N PRO A 10 5.66 -2.88 15.08
CA PRO A 10 4.96 -1.81 15.78
C PRO A 10 5.41 -0.42 15.35
N PHE A 11 4.46 0.50 15.24
CA PHE A 11 4.73 1.90 15.00
C PHE A 11 3.62 2.79 15.55
N LYS A 12 3.93 4.09 15.66
CA LYS A 12 2.98 5.14 16.00
C LYS A 12 3.40 6.42 15.31
N ALA A 13 2.48 7.04 14.57
CA ALA A 13 2.73 8.25 13.81
C ALA A 13 1.51 9.15 13.73
N GLN A 14 1.76 10.41 13.37
CA GLN A 14 0.71 11.39 13.08
C GLN A 14 0.42 11.38 11.58
N ALA A 15 -0.85 11.54 11.23
CA ALA A 15 -1.32 11.52 9.86
C ALA A 15 -2.33 12.64 9.60
N PHE A 16 -2.45 13.03 8.34
CA PHE A 16 -3.51 13.88 7.84
C PHE A 16 -4.59 13.04 7.14
N LYS A 17 -5.86 13.27 7.46
CA LYS A 17 -7.01 12.66 6.77
C LYS A 17 -8.19 13.61 6.79
N SER A 18 -8.70 13.97 5.60
CA SER A 18 -9.93 14.77 5.42
C SER A 18 -10.01 16.01 6.31
N GLY A 19 -8.94 16.82 6.33
CA GLY A 19 -8.89 18.07 7.09
C GLY A 19 -8.58 17.93 8.59
N LYS A 20 -8.30 16.71 9.08
CA LYS A 20 -7.99 16.45 10.49
C LYS A 20 -6.62 15.79 10.64
N PHE A 21 -5.98 16.06 11.76
CA PHE A 21 -4.84 15.27 12.22
C PHE A 21 -5.34 14.13 13.10
N ILE A 22 -4.82 12.93 12.82
CA ILE A 22 -5.13 11.71 13.52
C ILE A 22 -3.84 10.97 13.88
N GLU A 23 -3.92 10.10 14.87
CA GLU A 23 -2.85 9.14 15.17
C GLU A 23 -3.12 7.82 14.46
N VAL A 24 -2.05 7.18 13.95
CA VAL A 24 -2.10 5.86 13.30
C VAL A 24 -1.03 4.98 13.92
N THR A 25 -1.38 3.73 14.18
CA THR A 25 -0.53 2.68 14.76
C THR A 25 -0.59 1.41 13.92
N ASP A 26 0.29 0.45 14.18
CA ASP A 26 0.24 -0.87 13.53
C ASP A 26 -1.07 -1.63 13.81
N ALA A 27 -1.69 -1.38 14.97
CA ALA A 27 -2.97 -1.98 15.32
C ALA A 27 -4.11 -1.54 14.37
N ASP A 28 -4.03 -0.32 13.82
CA ASP A 28 -5.00 0.20 12.86
C ASP A 28 -4.94 -0.51 11.50
N LEU A 29 -3.93 -1.34 11.26
CA LEU A 29 -3.80 -2.15 10.03
C LEU A 29 -4.41 -3.54 10.19
N LYS A 30 -4.77 -3.96 11.41
CA LYS A 30 -5.36 -5.27 11.70
C LYS A 30 -6.88 -5.26 11.54
N GLY A 31 -7.46 -6.43 11.29
CA GLY A 31 -8.90 -6.62 11.14
C GLY A 31 -9.49 -6.16 9.81
N LYS A 32 -8.66 -5.62 8.90
CA LYS A 32 -9.03 -5.20 7.55
C LYS A 32 -7.85 -5.38 6.61
N TRP A 33 -8.12 -5.36 5.31
CA TRP A 33 -7.04 -5.27 4.33
C TRP A 33 -6.48 -3.85 4.32
N SER A 34 -5.15 -3.74 4.27
CA SER A 34 -4.47 -2.46 4.29
C SER A 34 -3.45 -2.38 3.16
N VAL A 35 -3.36 -1.21 2.52
CA VAL A 35 -2.26 -0.86 1.61
C VAL A 35 -1.42 0.20 2.29
N VAL A 36 -0.12 -0.06 2.46
CA VAL A 36 0.87 0.95 2.85
C VAL A 36 1.66 1.34 1.61
N PHE A 37 1.54 2.60 1.21
CA PHE A 37 2.07 3.12 -0.05
C PHE A 37 3.10 4.22 0.22
N PHE A 38 4.37 3.86 0.19
CA PHE A 38 5.48 4.79 0.38
C PHE A 38 5.73 5.62 -0.87
N TYR A 39 6.11 6.88 -0.68
CA TYR A 39 6.61 7.76 -1.73
C TYR A 39 7.73 8.65 -1.17
N PRO A 40 8.68 9.11 -2.02
CA PRO A 40 9.86 9.83 -1.55
C PRO A 40 9.58 11.11 -0.76
N ALA A 41 8.81 12.04 -1.32
CA ALA A 41 8.58 13.36 -0.73
C ALA A 41 7.37 14.08 -1.31
N ASP A 42 6.75 14.93 -0.47
CA ASP A 42 5.76 15.93 -0.84
C ASP A 42 6.33 16.96 -1.84
N PHE A 43 5.46 17.62 -2.60
CA PHE A 43 5.82 18.69 -3.55
C PHE A 43 6.82 18.29 -4.66
N THR A 44 6.88 17.00 -5.01
CA THR A 44 7.70 16.48 -6.12
C THR A 44 6.86 16.14 -7.35
N PHE A 45 7.46 15.49 -8.37
CA PHE A 45 6.88 15.37 -9.72
C PHE A 45 6.08 14.08 -9.96
N VAL A 46 6.65 12.92 -9.62
CA VAL A 46 6.01 11.59 -9.85
C VAL A 46 5.07 11.22 -8.70
N CYS A 47 5.39 11.63 -7.47
CA CYS A 47 4.56 11.33 -6.30
C CYS A 47 3.09 11.79 -6.44
N PRO A 48 2.77 13.02 -6.88
CA PRO A 48 1.37 13.43 -7.00
C PRO A 48 0.60 12.60 -8.04
N THR A 49 1.24 12.14 -9.11
CA THR A 49 0.55 11.32 -10.13
C THR A 49 0.19 9.94 -9.59
N GLU A 50 1.07 9.33 -8.79
CA GLU A 50 0.78 8.03 -8.15
C GLU A 50 -0.32 8.15 -7.08
N LEU A 51 -0.30 9.22 -6.29
CA LEU A 51 -1.31 9.46 -5.26
C LEU A 51 -2.68 9.83 -5.87
N GLU A 52 -2.69 10.57 -6.97
CA GLU A 52 -3.92 10.85 -7.71
C GLU A 52 -4.53 9.58 -8.31
N ASP A 53 -3.73 8.71 -8.91
CA ASP A 53 -4.20 7.41 -9.44
C ASP A 53 -4.80 6.53 -8.33
N LEU A 54 -4.17 6.48 -7.16
CA LEU A 54 -4.76 5.81 -5.99
C LEU A 54 -6.05 6.47 -5.52
N ALA A 55 -6.12 7.80 -5.53
CA ALA A 55 -7.30 8.54 -5.10
C ALA A 55 -8.49 8.29 -6.04
N ASP A 56 -8.25 8.28 -7.36
CA ASP A 56 -9.26 7.99 -8.38
C ASP A 56 -9.79 6.55 -8.25
N ASN A 57 -8.97 5.61 -7.78
CA ASN A 57 -9.36 4.22 -7.52
C ASN A 57 -9.83 3.95 -6.08
N TYR A 58 -9.75 4.92 -5.16
CA TYR A 58 -9.96 4.69 -3.73
C TYR A 58 -11.36 4.13 -3.40
N ALA A 59 -12.39 4.54 -4.16
CA ALA A 59 -13.74 4.02 -3.99
C ALA A 59 -13.82 2.49 -4.23
N GLU A 60 -13.06 1.94 -5.18
CA GLU A 60 -13.01 0.50 -5.43
C GLU A 60 -12.27 -0.23 -4.31
N PHE A 61 -11.17 0.32 -3.79
CA PHE A 61 -10.50 -0.23 -2.61
C PHE A 61 -11.43 -0.25 -1.40
N GLN A 62 -12.20 0.82 -1.16
CA GLN A 62 -13.17 0.88 -0.07
C GLN A 62 -14.29 -0.14 -0.22
N LYS A 63 -14.80 -0.38 -1.44
CA LYS A 63 -15.79 -1.46 -1.69
C LYS A 63 -15.25 -2.85 -1.34
N LEU A 64 -13.94 -3.06 -1.49
CA LEU A 64 -13.24 -4.30 -1.10
C LEU A 64 -12.88 -4.35 0.40
N GLY A 65 -13.25 -3.33 1.20
CA GLY A 65 -12.87 -3.24 2.61
C GLY A 65 -11.38 -3.00 2.82
N VAL A 66 -10.72 -2.32 1.88
CA VAL A 66 -9.28 -2.03 1.89
C VAL A 66 -9.04 -0.57 2.25
N GLU A 67 -8.28 -0.32 3.31
CA GLU A 67 -7.83 1.03 3.68
C GLU A 67 -6.45 1.33 3.10
N ILE A 68 -6.21 2.58 2.73
CA ILE A 68 -4.93 3.05 2.18
C ILE A 68 -4.25 4.00 3.15
N TYR A 69 -2.94 3.81 3.33
CA TYR A 69 -2.05 4.66 4.09
C TYR A 69 -0.89 5.06 3.18
N SER A 70 -0.86 6.30 2.70
CA SER A 70 0.32 6.82 2.02
C SER A 70 1.34 7.30 3.05
N VAL A 71 2.63 7.02 2.84
CA VAL A 71 3.69 7.34 3.80
C VAL A 71 4.85 8.04 3.08
N SER A 72 5.31 9.17 3.63
CA SER A 72 6.64 9.71 3.30
C SER A 72 7.34 10.14 4.59
N THR A 73 8.60 10.53 4.49
CA THR A 73 9.37 11.07 5.62
C THR A 73 9.02 12.53 5.93
N ASP A 74 8.04 13.11 5.24
CA ASP A 74 7.50 14.43 5.57
C ASP A 74 6.64 14.37 6.85
N THR A 75 6.22 15.55 7.31
CA THR A 75 5.30 15.66 8.45
C THR A 75 3.84 15.72 7.99
N HIS A 76 2.92 15.32 8.85
CA HIS A 76 1.48 15.51 8.64
C HIS A 76 1.08 16.98 8.36
N PHE A 77 1.88 17.97 8.82
CA PHE A 77 1.68 19.38 8.46
C PHE A 77 2.01 19.66 7.00
N ALA A 78 3.08 19.08 6.47
CA ALA A 78 3.45 19.18 5.06
C ALA A 78 2.35 18.56 4.19
N HIS A 79 1.85 17.38 4.56
CA HIS A 79 0.75 16.71 3.85
C HIS A 79 -0.51 17.59 3.79
N LYS A 80 -0.89 18.22 4.89
CA LYS A 80 -2.02 19.16 4.92
C LYS A 80 -1.79 20.33 3.97
N ALA A 81 -0.60 20.94 4.02
CA ALA A 81 -0.27 22.06 3.13
C ALA A 81 -0.26 21.63 1.65
N TRP A 82 0.21 20.42 1.36
CA TRP A 82 0.24 19.88 0.01
C TRP A 82 -1.16 19.57 -0.51
N HIS A 83 -2.02 18.99 0.34
CA HIS A 83 -3.43 18.75 0.05
C HIS A 83 -4.18 20.05 -0.25
N ASP A 84 -3.88 21.14 0.45
CA ASP A 84 -4.51 22.44 0.19
C ASP A 84 -4.09 23.08 -1.13
N THR A 85 -2.88 22.78 -1.62
CA THR A 85 -2.21 23.53 -2.70
C THR A 85 -2.07 22.78 -4.02
N SER A 86 -2.16 21.45 -4.02
CA SER A 86 -2.05 20.63 -5.22
C SER A 86 -3.41 20.06 -5.64
N ASP A 87 -3.83 20.34 -6.88
CA ASP A 87 -5.11 19.83 -7.43
C ASP A 87 -5.19 18.29 -7.42
N ALA A 88 -4.06 17.62 -7.68
CA ALA A 88 -3.94 16.17 -7.65
C ALA A 88 -4.14 15.62 -6.22
N VAL A 89 -3.39 16.17 -5.26
CA VAL A 89 -3.39 15.68 -3.87
C VAL A 89 -4.67 16.06 -3.12
N LYS A 90 -5.32 17.17 -3.48
CA LYS A 90 -6.59 17.61 -2.89
C LYS A 90 -7.72 16.57 -3.03
N LYS A 91 -7.61 15.66 -4.00
CA LYS A 91 -8.55 14.54 -4.20
C LYS A 91 -8.39 13.42 -3.17
N ILE A 92 -7.24 13.35 -2.48
CA ILE A 92 -6.94 12.28 -1.54
C ILE A 92 -7.91 12.33 -0.36
N ASN A 93 -8.58 11.20 -0.13
CA ASN A 93 -9.49 10.99 1.00
C ASN A 93 -9.03 9.87 1.95
N TYR A 94 -7.95 9.18 1.61
CA TYR A 94 -7.28 8.21 2.47
C TYR A 94 -6.27 8.87 3.41
N THR A 95 -5.62 8.07 4.25
CA THR A 95 -4.74 8.55 5.32
C THR A 95 -3.34 8.86 4.78
N MET A 96 -2.83 10.07 5.02
CA MET A 96 -1.45 10.47 4.70
C MET A 96 -0.61 10.52 5.98
N VAL A 97 0.24 9.50 6.20
CA VAL A 97 1.06 9.32 7.39
C VAL A 97 2.41 10.01 7.22
N GLY A 98 2.77 10.87 8.19
CA GLY A 98 4.10 11.46 8.24
C GLY A 98 5.07 10.61 9.07
N ASP A 99 6.22 10.26 8.50
CA ASP A 99 7.28 9.46 9.12
C ASP A 99 8.61 10.25 9.26
N PRO A 100 8.62 11.40 9.96
CA PRO A 100 9.81 12.26 10.02
C PRO A 100 11.02 11.63 10.74
N THR A 101 10.81 10.57 11.51
CA THR A 101 11.90 9.81 12.15
C THR A 101 12.47 8.72 11.22
N GLY A 102 11.75 8.39 10.13
CA GLY A 102 12.06 7.27 9.25
C GLY A 102 11.82 5.90 9.88
N ALA A 103 11.10 5.83 11.00
CA ALA A 103 10.89 4.58 11.73
C ALA A 103 10.01 3.62 10.94
N ILE A 104 8.93 4.12 10.33
CA ILE A 104 8.01 3.31 9.52
C ILE A 104 8.73 2.85 8.25
N SER A 105 9.42 3.77 7.56
CA SER A 105 10.16 3.48 6.33
C SER A 105 11.25 2.43 6.55
N ARG A 106 11.96 2.47 7.69
CA ARG A 106 12.92 1.42 8.08
C ARG A 106 12.24 0.11 8.48
N ASN A 107 11.09 0.15 9.14
CA ASN A 107 10.32 -1.06 9.46
C ASN A 107 9.92 -1.85 8.20
N PHE A 108 9.62 -1.12 7.13
CA PHE A 108 9.28 -1.67 5.82
C PHE A 108 10.49 -1.84 4.87
N GLU A 109 11.72 -1.67 5.36
CA GLU A 109 12.97 -1.83 4.58
C GLU A 109 13.00 -1.00 3.27
N VAL A 110 12.41 0.20 3.28
CA VAL A 110 12.36 1.13 2.12
C VAL A 110 13.02 2.49 2.38
N MET A 111 13.74 2.66 3.48
CA MET A 111 14.49 3.89 3.74
C MET A 111 15.75 3.95 2.87
N ILE A 112 15.93 5.04 2.13
CA ILE A 112 17.17 5.40 1.47
C ILE A 112 17.99 6.25 2.47
N GLU A 113 18.89 5.60 3.22
CA GLU A 113 19.58 6.23 4.36
C GLU A 113 20.39 7.47 3.97
N GLU A 114 21.00 7.48 2.78
CA GLU A 114 21.77 8.63 2.28
C GLU A 114 20.90 9.83 1.89
N ALA A 115 19.62 9.61 1.61
CA ALA A 115 18.68 10.66 1.19
C ALA A 115 17.70 11.07 2.30
N GLY A 116 17.46 10.21 3.28
CA GLY A 116 16.44 10.42 4.31
C GLY A 116 15.01 10.36 3.76
N LEU A 117 14.81 9.68 2.63
CA LEU A 117 13.53 9.53 1.93
C LEU A 117 13.18 8.05 1.80
N ALA A 118 11.89 7.76 1.66
CA ALA A 118 11.44 6.40 1.35
C ALA A 118 11.53 6.11 -0.16
N ASP A 119 11.89 4.88 -0.53
CA ASP A 119 11.70 4.34 -1.86
C ASP A 119 10.21 4.22 -2.20
N ARG A 120 9.90 4.01 -3.50
CA ARG A 120 8.53 3.78 -3.98
C ARG A 120 8.06 2.36 -3.66
N GLY A 121 7.86 2.08 -2.38
CA GLY A 121 7.39 0.80 -1.87
C GLY A 121 5.87 0.73 -1.67
N THR A 122 5.25 -0.38 -2.06
CA THR A 122 3.84 -0.67 -1.83
C THR A 122 3.70 -2.04 -1.18
N PHE A 123 2.95 -2.10 -0.08
CA PHE A 123 2.74 -3.29 0.72
C PHE A 123 1.25 -3.54 0.91
N VAL A 124 0.78 -4.74 0.54
CA VAL A 124 -0.59 -5.19 0.84
C VAL A 124 -0.54 -6.08 2.06
N ILE A 125 -1.34 -5.75 3.07
CA ILE A 125 -1.36 -6.40 4.38
C ILE A 125 -2.75 -7.00 4.59
N ASP A 126 -2.78 -8.26 5.01
CA ASP A 126 -4.01 -8.97 5.31
C ASP A 126 -4.60 -8.57 6.68
N PRO A 127 -5.84 -8.99 7.01
CA PRO A 127 -6.45 -8.69 8.31
C PRO A 127 -5.70 -9.24 9.54
N ALA A 128 -4.79 -10.22 9.37
CA ALA A 128 -3.95 -10.72 10.44
C ALA A 128 -2.69 -9.87 10.65
N GLY A 129 -2.45 -8.87 9.79
CA GLY A 129 -1.29 -7.99 9.85
C GLY A 129 -0.06 -8.54 9.11
N LYS A 130 -0.23 -9.54 8.24
CA LYS A 130 0.87 -10.11 7.44
C LYS A 130 0.95 -9.49 6.05
N ILE A 131 2.17 -9.25 5.59
CA ILE A 131 2.44 -8.70 4.25
C ILE A 131 2.27 -9.80 3.20
N GLN A 132 1.31 -9.61 2.29
CA GLN A 132 0.96 -10.55 1.23
C GLN A 132 1.54 -10.18 -0.14
N ILE A 133 1.78 -8.89 -0.38
CA ILE A 133 2.35 -8.37 -1.63
C ILE A 133 3.35 -7.28 -1.30
N VAL A 134 4.47 -7.27 -2.03
CA VAL A 134 5.49 -6.22 -2.01
C VAL A 134 5.77 -5.80 -3.45
N GLU A 135 5.80 -4.50 -3.69
CA GLU A 135 6.24 -3.86 -4.94
C GLU A 135 7.16 -2.70 -4.59
N VAL A 136 8.36 -2.67 -5.15
CA VAL A 136 9.32 -1.58 -4.92
C VAL A 136 9.88 -1.14 -6.26
N ASN A 137 9.67 0.13 -6.60
CA ASN A 137 10.09 0.69 -7.88
C ASN A 137 11.23 1.70 -7.66
N ALA A 138 12.16 1.76 -8.62
CA ALA A 138 13.17 2.81 -8.63
C ALA A 138 12.50 4.19 -8.77
N GLY A 139 13.15 5.24 -8.25
CA GLY A 139 12.53 6.57 -8.09
C GLY A 139 11.94 7.21 -9.36
N GLY A 140 12.43 6.86 -10.55
CA GLY A 140 11.91 7.36 -11.83
C GLY A 140 10.77 6.54 -12.44
N ILE A 141 10.34 5.45 -11.79
CA ILE A 141 9.33 4.52 -12.33
C ILE A 141 8.07 4.62 -11.46
N GLY A 142 7.02 5.26 -12.01
CA GLY A 142 5.71 5.31 -11.36
C GLY A 142 5.03 3.93 -11.31
N ARG A 143 4.23 3.71 -10.27
CA ARG A 143 3.37 2.52 -10.09
C ARG A 143 1.99 2.73 -10.72
N ASP A 144 1.25 1.62 -10.86
CA ASP A 144 -0.08 1.55 -11.48
C ASP A 144 -1.10 1.02 -10.46
N ALA A 145 -2.09 1.85 -10.09
CA ALA A 145 -3.11 1.49 -9.10
C ALA A 145 -4.05 0.38 -9.60
N SER A 146 -4.21 0.22 -10.92
CA SER A 146 -5.04 -0.84 -11.49
C SER A 146 -4.42 -2.23 -11.27
N GLU A 147 -3.09 -2.32 -11.39
CA GLU A 147 -2.36 -3.56 -11.09
C GLU A 147 -2.34 -3.83 -9.58
N LEU A 148 -2.19 -2.80 -8.75
CA LEU A 148 -2.36 -2.94 -7.30
C LEU A 148 -3.75 -3.49 -6.95
N LEU A 149 -4.82 -2.92 -7.53
CA LEU A 149 -6.19 -3.37 -7.30
C LEU A 149 -6.38 -4.83 -7.74
N ARG A 150 -5.81 -5.23 -8.89
CA ARG A 150 -5.83 -6.63 -9.35
C ARG A 150 -5.15 -7.56 -8.36
N LYS A 151 -3.97 -7.19 -7.86
CA LYS A 151 -3.23 -7.98 -6.86
C LYS A 151 -4.01 -8.09 -5.54
N VAL A 152 -4.63 -7.02 -5.07
CA VAL A 152 -5.49 -7.02 -3.87
C VAL A 152 -6.66 -7.98 -4.02
N LYS A 153 -7.36 -7.96 -5.16
CA LYS A 153 -8.45 -8.92 -5.45
C LYS A 153 -7.96 -10.37 -5.43
N ALA A 154 -6.78 -10.64 -5.99
CA ALA A 154 -6.19 -11.98 -5.98
C ALA A 154 -5.83 -12.44 -4.55
N ALA A 155 -5.25 -11.55 -3.74
CA ALA A 155 -4.92 -11.84 -2.35
C ALA A 155 -6.17 -12.15 -1.52
N GLN A 156 -7.24 -11.36 -1.69
CA GLN A 156 -8.53 -11.61 -1.05
C GLN A 156 -9.17 -12.93 -1.51
N TYR A 157 -9.07 -13.25 -2.80
CA TYR A 157 -9.60 -14.49 -3.33
C TYR A 157 -8.94 -15.72 -2.69
N VAL A 158 -7.60 -15.78 -2.68
CA VAL A 158 -6.85 -16.91 -2.07
C VAL A 158 -7.10 -16.99 -0.56
N ALA A 159 -7.22 -15.85 0.13
CA ALA A 159 -7.56 -15.83 1.54
C ALA A 159 -8.96 -16.43 1.82
N ALA A 160 -9.92 -16.23 0.91
CA ALA A 160 -11.27 -16.82 1.00
C ALA A 160 -11.35 -18.27 0.50
N HIS A 161 -10.41 -18.71 -0.33
CA HIS A 161 -10.37 -20.04 -0.97
C HIS A 161 -9.03 -20.74 -0.69
N PRO A 162 -8.81 -21.28 0.52
CA PRO A 162 -7.49 -21.75 0.97
C PRO A 162 -6.90 -22.92 0.17
N ASN A 163 -7.70 -23.59 -0.67
CA ASN A 163 -7.26 -24.69 -1.52
C ASN A 163 -7.10 -24.29 -3.00
N GLU A 164 -7.20 -22.99 -3.30
CA GLU A 164 -7.11 -22.46 -4.65
C GLU A 164 -5.98 -21.43 -4.77
N VAL A 165 -5.40 -21.34 -5.96
CA VAL A 165 -4.38 -20.35 -6.29
C VAL A 165 -4.75 -19.61 -7.58
N CYS A 166 -4.44 -18.32 -7.60
CA CYS A 166 -4.61 -17.47 -8.77
C CYS A 166 -3.42 -17.65 -9.74
N PRO A 167 -3.64 -18.10 -11.00
CA PRO A 167 -2.57 -18.18 -11.99
C PRO A 167 -2.09 -16.78 -12.46
N ALA A 168 -1.04 -16.76 -13.30
CA ALA A 168 -0.55 -15.53 -13.90
C ALA A 168 -1.67 -14.79 -14.67
N LYS A 169 -1.69 -13.47 -14.56
CA LYS A 169 -2.69 -12.57 -15.17
C LYS A 169 -4.14 -12.76 -14.69
N TRP A 170 -4.38 -13.55 -13.64
CA TRP A 170 -5.72 -13.77 -13.09
C TRP A 170 -6.44 -12.46 -12.76
N LYS A 171 -7.72 -12.40 -13.13
CA LYS A 171 -8.70 -11.40 -12.74
C LYS A 171 -9.93 -12.07 -12.13
N GLU A 172 -10.72 -11.29 -11.40
CA GLU A 172 -11.96 -11.77 -10.80
C GLU A 172 -12.90 -12.38 -11.87
N GLY A 173 -13.32 -13.63 -11.64
CA GLY A 173 -14.11 -14.42 -12.58
C GLY A 173 -13.28 -15.36 -13.49
N ASP A 174 -11.96 -15.20 -13.55
CA ASP A 174 -11.09 -16.12 -14.29
C ASP A 174 -10.93 -17.46 -13.57
N LYS A 175 -10.55 -18.49 -14.33
CA LYS A 175 -10.25 -19.82 -13.79
C LYS A 175 -9.05 -19.77 -12.84
N THR A 176 -9.18 -20.49 -11.74
CA THR A 176 -8.15 -20.73 -10.73
C THR A 176 -7.56 -22.13 -10.90
N LEU A 177 -6.55 -22.43 -10.09
CA LEU A 177 -5.95 -23.75 -9.99
C LEU A 177 -6.17 -24.28 -8.58
N ALA A 178 -6.45 -25.58 -8.47
CA ALA A 178 -6.50 -26.28 -7.19
C ALA A 178 -5.25 -27.16 -7.06
N PRO A 179 -4.23 -26.77 -6.26
CA PRO A 179 -3.03 -27.56 -6.07
C PRO A 179 -3.36 -28.97 -5.59
N SER A 180 -2.97 -29.98 -6.36
CA SER A 180 -3.18 -31.39 -6.05
C SER A 180 -2.08 -32.24 -6.69
N LEU A 181 -1.86 -33.46 -6.17
CA LEU A 181 -0.88 -34.39 -6.74
C LEU A 181 -1.17 -34.68 -8.22
N ASP A 182 -2.44 -34.78 -8.59
CA ASP A 182 -2.85 -35.04 -9.97
C ASP A 182 -2.55 -33.88 -10.92
N LEU A 183 -2.42 -32.65 -10.42
CA LEU A 183 -2.13 -31.47 -11.22
C LEU A 183 -0.63 -31.25 -11.44
N VAL A 184 0.23 -31.91 -10.65
CA VAL A 184 1.69 -31.78 -10.76
C VAL A 184 2.17 -32.25 -12.14
N GLY A 185 2.83 -31.35 -12.89
CA GLY A 185 3.40 -31.63 -14.21
C GLY A 185 2.42 -31.56 -15.39
N LYS A 186 1.20 -31.04 -15.20
CA LYS A 186 0.15 -31.01 -16.24
C LYS A 186 -0.28 -29.61 -16.71
N ILE A 187 0.34 -28.55 -16.17
CA ILE A 187 0.04 -27.14 -16.48
C ILE A 187 0.99 -26.62 -17.57
#